data_AF-A0A9W9B9M0-F1
#
_entry.id   AF-A0A9W9B9M0-F1
#
_cell.length_a   1.000
_cell.length_b   1.000
_cell.length_c   1.000
_cell.angle_alpha   90.00
_cell.angle_beta   90.00
_cell.angle_gamma   90.00
#
_symmetry.space_group_name_H-M   'P 1'
#
loop_
_entity.id
_entity.type
_entity.pdbx_description
1 polymer ?
#
loop_
_entity_poly.entity_id
_entity_poly.type
_entity_poly.pdbx_seq_one_letter_code
_entity_poly.pdbx_strand_id
1 'polypeptide(L)'
;MHRAAQSPPLHHPVPQHFSTVPQLRSPPPPPGSAQSQQLGYGGNPYQQQQGGNMGNAFGAYGQFMNDPTAQVAAQFGQTAFKHGQEYVEQNIGRYVNVSALKYYFNVSNFYVVNKLFLVLFPWRHKPWSRKQAVGANGQELRYLPPRDDINSPDMYIPVMALVTYILLSTLVAGVRGKFNPELLGYTATIALGVVIFEIIALKVGCYLLSISSQSQLLDLIAYSGYKFVGIIVTIAIAEIVNGGKGTGGWVGWLVFIYTFLANSLFLMRSLKYVLLPETATNSGGPMQTDTRVKRNQRTQFLFFYSYLVQLFFMWLLTRP
;
A
#
# COMPACT_ATOMS: atom_id res chain seq x y z
N MET A 1 -12.29 72.39 -49.23
CA MET A 1 -11.62 72.79 -47.97
C MET A 1 -12.16 71.92 -46.84
N HIS A 2 -11.36 70.96 -46.39
CA HIS A 2 -11.75 69.93 -45.42
C HIS A 2 -11.84 70.52 -44.00
N ARG A 3 -12.95 70.25 -43.29
CA ARG A 3 -13.08 70.49 -41.84
C ARG A 3 -12.70 69.20 -41.11
N ALA A 4 -11.64 69.28 -40.31
CA ALA A 4 -11.16 68.20 -39.46
C ALA A 4 -12.10 67.99 -38.26
N ALA A 5 -12.47 66.73 -37.99
CA ALA A 5 -13.19 66.33 -36.78
C ALA A 5 -12.19 66.09 -35.64
N GLN A 6 -12.39 66.77 -34.51
CA GLN A 6 -11.64 66.55 -33.27
C GLN A 6 -12.22 65.36 -32.51
N SER A 7 -11.39 64.39 -32.15
CA SER A 7 -11.73 63.26 -31.29
C SER A 7 -11.52 63.60 -29.79
N PRO A 8 -12.36 63.08 -28.87
CA PRO A 8 -12.27 63.37 -27.43
C PRO A 8 -11.15 62.58 -26.72
N PRO A 9 -10.67 63.04 -25.55
CA PRO A 9 -9.43 62.58 -24.94
C PRO A 9 -9.56 61.20 -24.25
N LEU A 10 -8.53 60.38 -24.40
CA LEU A 10 -8.36 59.07 -23.76
C LEU A 10 -7.93 59.21 -22.30
N HIS A 11 -8.81 58.87 -21.37
CA HIS A 11 -8.47 58.66 -19.96
C HIS A 11 -7.77 57.31 -19.77
N HIS A 12 -6.51 57.34 -19.35
CA HIS A 12 -5.81 56.15 -18.85
C HIS A 12 -6.02 56.03 -17.33
N PRO A 13 -6.37 54.84 -16.80
CA PRO A 13 -6.45 54.64 -15.36
C PRO A 13 -5.04 54.58 -14.74
N VAL A 14 -4.81 55.42 -13.74
CA VAL A 14 -3.60 55.43 -12.91
C VAL A 14 -3.71 54.28 -11.89
N PRO A 15 -2.74 53.36 -11.80
CA PRO A 15 -2.75 52.31 -10.77
C PRO A 15 -2.51 52.89 -9.37
N GLN A 16 -3.47 52.71 -8.45
CA GLN A 16 -3.36 53.08 -7.03
C GLN A 16 -2.96 51.90 -6.13
N HIS A 17 -1.86 51.19 -6.45
CA HIS A 17 -1.35 50.17 -5.54
C HIS A 17 0.14 50.38 -5.25
N PHE A 18 0.43 50.80 -4.02
CA PHE A 18 1.77 50.75 -3.45
C PHE A 18 2.06 49.30 -3.05
N SER A 19 2.89 48.60 -3.81
CA SER A 19 3.47 47.33 -3.36
C SER A 19 4.60 47.63 -2.38
N THR A 20 4.31 47.63 -1.09
CA THR A 20 5.33 47.60 -0.04
C THR A 20 5.95 46.20 -0.07
N VAL A 21 7.15 46.08 -0.63
CA VAL A 21 7.93 44.85 -0.59
C VAL A 21 8.39 44.63 0.86
N PRO A 22 8.01 43.53 1.53
CA PRO A 22 8.60 43.19 2.81
C PRO A 22 10.09 42.88 2.57
N GLN A 23 10.98 43.68 3.14
CA GLN A 23 12.40 43.38 3.23
C GLN A 23 12.57 42.05 3.99
N LEU A 24 12.71 40.95 3.25
CA LEU A 24 13.10 39.65 3.80
C LEU A 24 14.56 39.75 4.22
N ARG A 25 14.75 40.15 5.47
CA ARG A 25 16.02 40.06 6.19
C ARG A 25 16.37 38.58 6.33
N SER A 26 17.51 38.18 5.79
CA SER A 26 18.05 36.83 5.96
C SER A 26 18.27 36.52 7.45
N PRO A 27 18.06 35.27 7.90
CA PRO A 27 18.41 34.88 9.26
C PRO A 27 19.94 34.86 9.45
N PRO A 28 20.46 35.22 10.64
CA PRO A 28 21.89 35.17 10.93
C PRO A 28 22.38 33.71 10.96
N PRO A 29 23.61 33.43 10.46
CA PRO A 29 24.21 32.11 10.57
C PRO A 29 24.55 31.77 12.05
N PRO A 30 24.48 30.49 12.45
CA PRO A 30 24.84 30.06 13.79
C PRO A 30 26.34 30.30 14.07
N PRO A 31 26.71 30.70 15.30
CA PRO A 31 28.10 30.91 15.69
C PRO A 31 28.77 29.55 15.90
N GLY A 32 29.80 29.25 15.10
CA GLY A 32 30.71 28.14 15.41
C GLY A 32 31.26 27.38 14.20
N SER A 33 32.09 28.03 13.39
CA SER A 33 33.15 27.35 12.65
C SER A 33 34.16 28.36 12.10
N ALA A 34 34.97 28.89 13.02
CA ALA A 34 36.23 29.53 12.66
C ALA A 34 37.35 28.92 13.51
N GLN A 35 38.51 28.75 12.85
CA GLN A 35 39.82 28.29 13.35
C GLN A 35 39.99 26.78 13.53
N SER A 36 41.11 26.16 13.16
CA SER A 36 42.35 26.62 12.50
C SER A 36 43.23 25.38 12.26
N GLN A 37 43.83 25.25 11.08
CA GLN A 37 45.02 24.41 10.88
C GLN A 37 46.26 25.26 11.21
N GLN A 38 47.00 24.94 12.28
CA GLN A 38 48.43 25.23 12.35
C GLN A 38 49.15 24.42 13.44
N LEU A 39 50.33 23.93 13.08
CA LEU A 39 51.33 23.23 13.90
C LEU A 39 51.83 24.08 15.09
N GLY A 40 52.26 23.42 16.17
CA GLY A 40 53.25 24.00 17.09
C GLY A 40 53.27 23.47 18.53
N TYR A 41 54.26 22.61 18.83
CA TYR A 41 55.09 22.50 20.05
C TYR A 41 54.57 23.04 21.43
N GLY A 42 54.61 22.20 22.49
CA GLY A 42 54.82 22.68 23.87
C GLY A 42 54.07 21.97 25.01
N GLY A 43 54.77 21.06 25.70
CA GLY A 43 54.88 20.92 27.17
C GLY A 43 53.68 20.96 28.15
N ASN A 44 53.57 19.85 28.88
CA ASN A 44 53.41 19.70 30.35
C ASN A 44 52.06 19.33 31.01
N PRO A 45 52.12 18.57 32.14
CA PRO A 45 51.12 17.57 32.54
C PRO A 45 50.45 17.88 33.89
N TYR A 46 49.23 17.40 34.14
CA TYR A 46 48.78 17.15 35.53
C TYR A 46 47.70 16.05 35.62
N GLN A 47 47.89 15.22 36.65
CA GLN A 47 47.08 14.12 37.16
C GLN A 47 45.67 14.56 37.60
N GLN A 48 44.70 13.64 37.60
CA GLN A 48 44.12 13.18 38.88
C GLN A 48 43.37 11.85 38.76
N GLN A 49 43.51 11.10 39.84
CA GLN A 49 43.13 9.72 40.09
C GLN A 49 41.86 9.70 40.96
N GLN A 50 41.10 8.58 40.87
CA GLN A 50 40.55 7.82 42.01
C GLN A 50 39.01 7.70 42.16
N GLY A 51 38.57 6.45 42.39
CA GLY A 51 37.30 6.03 42.99
C GLY A 51 36.40 5.26 42.00
N GLY A 52 35.98 4.02 42.20
CA GLY A 52 36.04 3.08 43.31
C GLY A 52 35.36 1.77 42.86
N ASN A 53 35.83 0.65 43.40
CA ASN A 53 35.46 -0.71 43.04
C ASN A 53 34.08 -1.09 43.60
N MET A 54 33.14 -1.54 42.75
CA MET A 54 32.02 -2.39 43.18
C MET A 54 31.76 -3.45 42.10
N GLY A 55 31.89 -4.70 42.50
CA GLY A 55 32.00 -5.85 41.61
C GLY A 55 30.80 -6.06 40.71
N ASN A 56 31.08 -6.43 39.46
CA ASN A 56 30.10 -7.09 38.62
C ASN A 56 30.82 -8.18 37.81
N ALA A 57 30.42 -9.43 38.01
CA ALA A 57 30.91 -10.62 37.30
C ALA A 57 30.44 -10.67 35.84
N PHE A 58 30.49 -9.52 35.15
CA PHE A 58 30.14 -9.29 33.75
C PHE A 58 31.31 -8.66 32.97
N GLY A 59 32.51 -8.68 33.53
CA GLY A 59 33.69 -7.98 33.01
C GLY A 59 34.22 -8.47 31.65
N ALA A 60 33.81 -9.65 31.19
CA ALA A 60 34.27 -10.20 29.90
C ALA A 60 33.50 -9.64 28.68
N TYR A 61 32.28 -9.13 28.86
CA TYR A 61 31.48 -8.54 27.77
C TYR A 61 31.53 -7.00 27.74
N GLY A 62 31.96 -6.36 28.84
CA GLY A 62 32.07 -4.89 28.93
C GLY A 62 33.28 -4.30 28.20
N GLN A 63 34.35 -5.08 27.98
CA GLN A 63 35.55 -4.60 27.29
C GLN A 63 35.39 -4.53 25.77
N PHE A 64 34.45 -5.29 25.19
CA PHE A 64 34.17 -5.20 23.74
C PHE A 64 33.55 -3.85 23.35
N MET A 65 32.92 -3.13 24.29
CA MET A 65 32.32 -1.82 24.04
C MET A 65 33.33 -0.66 24.11
N ASN A 66 34.45 -0.86 24.80
CA ASN A 66 35.53 0.13 24.95
C ASN A 66 36.69 -0.11 23.98
N ASP A 67 36.66 -1.20 23.22
CA ASP A 67 37.66 -1.51 22.22
C ASP A 67 37.55 -0.47 21.07
N PRO A 68 38.64 0.26 20.72
CA PRO A 68 38.66 1.20 19.60
C PRO A 68 38.13 0.57 18.30
N THR A 69 38.35 -0.73 18.13
CA THR A 69 37.89 -1.51 16.98
C THR A 69 36.36 -1.63 16.95
N ALA A 70 35.70 -1.70 18.10
CA ALA A 70 34.24 -1.78 18.20
C ALA A 70 33.57 -0.43 17.97
N GLN A 71 34.21 0.68 18.36
CA GLN A 71 33.73 2.02 18.01
C GLN A 71 33.85 2.29 16.51
N VAL A 72 34.97 1.88 15.90
CA VAL A 72 35.15 1.91 14.44
C VAL A 72 34.12 1.01 13.76
N ALA A 73 33.93 -0.22 14.24
CA ALA A 73 32.92 -1.14 13.71
C ALA A 73 31.49 -0.60 13.86
N ALA A 74 31.16 0.10 14.95
CA ALA A 74 29.86 0.72 15.15
C ALA A 74 29.66 1.91 14.20
N GLN A 75 30.68 2.74 13.97
CA GLN A 75 30.63 3.84 13.00
C GLN A 75 30.54 3.31 11.55
N PHE A 76 31.33 2.30 11.20
CA PHE A 76 31.23 1.61 9.91
C PHE A 76 29.88 0.90 9.75
N GLY A 77 29.34 0.29 10.81
CA GLY A 77 28.02 -0.34 10.82
C GLY A 77 26.90 0.67 10.62
N GLN A 78 26.95 1.81 11.30
CA GLN A 78 26.00 2.90 11.09
C GLN A 78 26.10 3.52 9.69
N THR A 79 27.33 3.67 9.17
CA THR A 79 27.58 4.26 7.84
C THR A 79 27.17 3.28 6.73
N ALA A 80 27.47 2.00 6.87
CA ALA A 80 27.01 0.94 5.96
C ALA A 80 25.48 0.77 6.01
N PHE A 81 24.86 0.89 7.19
CA PHE A 81 23.40 0.87 7.31
C PHE A 81 22.75 2.09 6.64
N LYS A 82 23.29 3.30 6.84
CA LYS A 82 22.81 4.52 6.18
C LYS A 82 22.97 4.44 4.66
N HIS A 83 24.14 4.02 4.17
CA HIS A 83 24.36 3.86 2.74
C HIS A 83 23.54 2.71 2.15
N GLY A 84 23.29 1.63 2.90
CA GLY A 84 22.38 0.58 2.50
C GLY A 84 20.94 1.07 2.40
N GLN A 85 20.51 1.90 3.36
CA GLN A 85 19.20 2.52 3.35
C GLN A 85 19.05 3.49 2.18
N GLU A 86 20.04 4.36 1.92
CA GLU A 86 20.04 5.26 0.76
C GLU A 86 20.08 4.50 -0.57
N TYR A 87 20.84 3.41 -0.67
CA TYR A 87 20.88 2.58 -1.89
C TYR A 87 19.53 1.90 -2.16
N VAL A 88 18.89 1.37 -1.11
CA VAL A 88 17.53 0.83 -1.21
C VAL A 88 16.55 1.95 -1.56
N GLU A 89 16.63 3.11 -0.95
CA GLU A 89 15.70 4.21 -1.18
C GLU A 89 15.84 4.81 -2.59
N GLN A 90 17.06 4.90 -3.13
CA GLN A 90 17.30 5.40 -4.49
C GLN A 90 16.93 4.38 -5.57
N ASN A 91 17.29 3.09 -5.39
CA ASN A 91 17.02 2.07 -6.42
C ASN A 91 15.63 1.45 -6.29
N ILE A 92 15.16 1.13 -5.07
CA ILE A 92 13.83 0.57 -4.85
C ILE A 92 12.76 1.66 -4.82
N GLY A 93 13.04 2.84 -4.23
CA GLY A 93 12.07 3.94 -4.19
C GLY A 93 11.61 4.45 -5.57
N ARG A 94 12.45 4.26 -6.60
CA ARG A 94 12.12 4.57 -8.00
C ARG A 94 11.08 3.63 -8.62
N TYR A 95 10.98 2.38 -8.15
CA TYR A 95 10.05 1.37 -8.67
C TYR A 95 8.92 1.02 -7.70
N VAL A 96 9.16 1.14 -6.39
CA VAL A 96 8.25 0.77 -5.30
C VAL A 96 8.32 1.81 -4.20
N ASN A 97 7.23 2.55 -4.01
CA ASN A 97 7.13 3.49 -2.89
C ASN A 97 6.93 2.71 -1.58
N VAL A 98 8.02 2.47 -0.85
CA VAL A 98 8.05 1.72 0.42
C VAL A 98 7.10 2.34 1.46
N SER A 99 6.98 3.67 1.48
CA SER A 99 6.06 4.39 2.36
C SER A 99 4.58 4.11 2.04
N ALA A 100 4.26 3.97 0.75
CA ALA A 100 2.93 3.53 0.31
C ALA A 100 2.66 2.08 0.69
N LEU A 101 3.64 1.17 0.54
CA LEU A 101 3.47 -0.23 0.97
C LEU A 101 3.25 -0.35 2.47
N LYS A 102 4.02 0.39 3.29
CA LYS A 102 3.87 0.40 4.76
C LYS A 102 2.44 0.72 5.20
N TYR A 103 1.73 1.55 4.44
CA TYR A 103 0.32 1.85 4.70
C TYR A 103 -0.58 0.61 4.57
N TYR A 104 -0.42 -0.20 3.53
CA TYR A 104 -1.24 -1.41 3.27
C TYR A 104 -0.97 -2.56 4.25
N PHE A 105 0.18 -2.56 4.93
CA PHE A 105 0.56 -3.56 5.92
C PHE A 105 0.32 -3.11 7.37
N ASN A 106 -0.21 -1.91 7.60
CA ASN A 106 -0.57 -1.44 8.94
C ASN A 106 -1.91 -2.05 9.39
N VAL A 107 -1.83 -3.29 9.90
CA VAL A 107 -2.97 -4.16 10.20
C VAL A 107 -2.90 -4.64 11.67
N SER A 108 -4.06 -4.82 12.31
CA SER A 108 -4.20 -5.41 13.65
C SER A 108 -4.86 -6.79 13.60
N ASN A 109 -4.65 -7.63 14.61
CA ASN A 109 -5.29 -8.97 14.67
C ASN A 109 -6.82 -8.88 14.66
N PHE A 110 -7.39 -7.94 15.41
CA PHE A 110 -8.83 -7.69 15.43
C PHE A 110 -9.34 -7.24 14.06
N TYR A 111 -8.59 -6.39 13.36
CA TYR A 111 -8.91 -6.04 11.98
C TYR A 111 -8.98 -7.27 11.08
N VAL A 112 -7.99 -8.18 11.15
CA VAL A 112 -7.94 -9.37 10.28
C VAL A 112 -9.19 -10.22 10.45
N VAL A 113 -9.57 -10.52 11.69
CA VAL A 113 -10.78 -11.32 11.97
C VAL A 113 -12.02 -10.65 11.40
N ASN A 114 -12.23 -9.36 11.67
CA ASN A 114 -13.38 -8.63 11.16
C ASN A 114 -13.38 -8.54 9.63
N LYS A 115 -12.20 -8.40 9.02
CA LYS A 115 -12.07 -8.28 7.57
C LYS A 115 -12.37 -9.61 6.90
N LEU A 116 -11.93 -10.73 7.48
CA LEU A 116 -12.31 -12.07 7.02
C LEU A 116 -13.83 -12.29 7.09
N PHE A 117 -14.48 -11.88 8.19
CA PHE A 117 -15.94 -11.91 8.29
C PHE A 117 -16.61 -11.04 7.23
N LEU A 118 -16.07 -9.85 6.95
CA LEU A 118 -16.59 -8.96 5.91
C LEU A 118 -16.46 -9.59 4.51
N VAL A 119 -15.31 -10.18 4.19
CA VAL A 119 -15.05 -10.83 2.89
C VAL A 119 -15.96 -12.05 2.69
N LEU A 120 -16.19 -12.84 3.73
CA LEU A 120 -17.07 -14.02 3.67
C LEU A 120 -18.56 -13.67 3.74
N PHE A 121 -18.92 -12.62 4.46
CA PHE A 121 -20.31 -12.19 4.67
C PHE A 121 -20.54 -10.71 4.30
N PRO A 122 -20.26 -10.30 3.06
CA PRO A 122 -20.34 -8.89 2.65
C PRO A 122 -21.76 -8.31 2.77
N TRP A 123 -22.78 -9.16 2.61
CA TRP A 123 -24.20 -8.82 2.73
C TRP A 123 -24.57 -8.13 4.05
N ARG A 124 -23.85 -8.44 5.13
CA ARG A 124 -24.10 -7.90 6.48
C ARG A 124 -23.40 -6.57 6.72
N HIS A 125 -22.45 -6.17 5.88
CA HIS A 125 -21.61 -5.01 6.09
C HIS A 125 -22.27 -3.71 5.63
N LYS A 126 -22.32 -2.71 6.52
CA LYS A 126 -22.74 -1.32 6.26
C LYS A 126 -22.04 -0.42 7.30
N PRO A 127 -21.51 0.76 6.95
CA PRO A 127 -21.36 1.37 5.62
C PRO A 127 -20.08 0.93 4.87
N TRP A 128 -20.08 1.07 3.53
CA TRP A 128 -18.96 0.73 2.63
C TRP A 128 -18.03 1.91 2.30
N SER A 129 -18.34 3.10 2.81
CA SER A 129 -17.54 4.30 2.56
C SER A 129 -16.24 4.25 3.37
N ARG A 130 -15.14 4.66 2.75
CA ARG A 130 -13.85 4.77 3.43
C ARG A 130 -13.81 6.01 4.31
N LYS A 131 -13.28 5.85 5.53
CA LYS A 131 -13.06 6.95 6.46
C LYS A 131 -11.82 7.74 6.05
N GLN A 132 -11.92 9.06 6.13
CA GLN A 132 -10.86 9.99 5.78
C GLN A 132 -10.48 10.79 7.03
N ALA A 133 -9.19 11.03 7.21
CA ALA A 133 -8.65 11.92 8.23
C ALA A 133 -8.00 13.12 7.55
N VAL A 134 -8.12 14.29 8.17
CA VAL A 134 -7.41 15.49 7.73
C VAL A 134 -5.94 15.32 8.10
N GLY A 135 -5.05 15.42 7.12
CA GLY A 135 -3.61 15.33 7.34
C GLY A 135 -3.11 16.42 8.31
N ALA A 136 -1.94 16.19 8.92
CA ALA A 136 -1.34 17.11 9.89
C ALA A 136 -1.18 18.56 9.39
N ASN A 137 -1.19 18.76 8.06
CA ASN A 137 -1.03 20.06 7.40
C ASN A 137 -2.38 20.70 6.99
N GLY A 138 -3.52 20.12 7.36
CA GLY A 138 -4.86 20.68 7.09
C GLY A 138 -5.32 20.66 5.62
N GLN A 139 -4.43 20.35 4.68
CA GLN A 139 -4.68 20.51 3.23
C GLN A 139 -5.01 19.21 2.48
N GLU A 140 -4.75 18.03 3.05
CA GLU A 140 -5.01 16.75 2.38
C GLU A 140 -5.92 15.84 3.20
N LEU A 141 -7.05 15.44 2.63
CA LEU A 141 -7.88 14.35 3.12
C LEU A 141 -7.18 13.03 2.77
N ARG A 142 -6.66 12.33 3.78
CA ARG A 142 -6.01 11.03 3.61
C ARG A 142 -6.92 9.92 4.11
N TYR A 143 -7.04 8.83 3.36
CA TYR A 143 -7.74 7.63 3.85
C TYR A 143 -7.03 7.05 5.08
N LEU A 144 -7.82 6.55 6.02
CA LEU A 144 -7.32 5.91 7.24
C LEU A 144 -6.71 4.54 6.92
N PRO A 145 -5.59 4.16 7.56
CA PRO A 145 -4.96 2.86 7.32
C PRO A 145 -5.88 1.70 7.72
N PRO A 146 -5.61 0.47 7.23
CA PRO A 146 -6.43 -0.71 7.52
C PRO A 146 -6.73 -0.90 9.00
N ARG A 147 -5.75 -0.67 9.88
CA ARG A 147 -5.92 -0.71 11.33
C ARG A 147 -7.13 0.07 11.86
N ASP A 148 -7.44 1.22 11.27
CA ASP A 148 -8.45 2.18 11.77
C ASP A 148 -9.73 2.22 10.91
N ASP A 149 -9.68 1.67 9.69
CA ASP A 149 -10.84 1.55 8.80
C ASP A 149 -10.94 0.16 8.16
N ILE A 150 -12.02 -0.55 8.49
CA ILE A 150 -12.33 -1.88 7.95
C ILE A 150 -12.56 -1.87 6.43
N ASN A 151 -12.94 -0.73 5.85
CA ASN A 151 -13.12 -0.57 4.40
C ASN A 151 -11.83 -0.27 3.66
N SER A 152 -10.72 -0.03 4.36
CA SER A 152 -9.44 0.22 3.72
C SER A 152 -8.83 -1.07 3.15
N PRO A 153 -8.23 -1.02 1.95
CA PRO A 153 -7.54 -2.16 1.36
C PRO A 153 -6.27 -2.50 2.14
N ASP A 154 -5.99 -3.79 2.29
CA ASP A 154 -4.74 -4.29 2.89
C ASP A 154 -4.07 -5.32 1.97
N MET A 155 -2.74 -5.43 2.07
CA MET A 155 -1.96 -6.45 1.37
C MET A 155 -1.59 -7.63 2.27
N TYR A 156 -1.83 -7.53 3.57
CA TYR A 156 -1.52 -8.60 4.52
C TYR A 156 -2.39 -9.83 4.28
N ILE A 157 -3.72 -9.68 4.23
CA ILE A 157 -4.65 -10.80 4.04
C ILE A 157 -4.44 -11.46 2.68
N PRO A 158 -4.37 -10.73 1.54
CA PRO A 158 -4.01 -11.33 0.25
C PRO A 158 -2.75 -12.20 0.27
N VAL A 159 -1.66 -11.69 0.84
CA VAL A 159 -0.36 -12.41 0.87
C VAL A 159 -0.48 -13.64 1.76
N MET A 160 -1.05 -13.51 2.96
CA MET A 160 -1.22 -14.64 3.88
C MET A 160 -2.18 -15.69 3.32
N ALA A 161 -3.25 -15.27 2.63
CA ALA A 161 -4.19 -16.17 1.99
C ALA A 161 -3.55 -16.91 0.80
N LEU A 162 -2.71 -16.26 0.00
CA LEU A 162 -1.96 -16.94 -1.07
C LEU A 162 -1.08 -18.07 -0.50
N VAL A 163 -0.30 -17.78 0.54
CA VAL A 163 0.54 -18.79 1.21
C VAL A 163 -0.31 -19.91 1.80
N THR A 164 -1.38 -19.56 2.50
CA THR A 164 -2.30 -20.54 3.11
C THR A 164 -2.97 -21.43 2.05
N TYR A 165 -3.34 -20.88 0.90
CA TYR A 165 -3.90 -21.65 -0.21
C TYR A 165 -2.92 -22.70 -0.74
N ILE A 166 -1.65 -22.34 -0.94
CA ILE A 166 -0.60 -23.26 -1.40
C ILE A 166 -0.40 -24.39 -0.39
N LEU A 167 -0.28 -24.04 0.89
CA LEU A 167 -0.09 -25.01 1.97
C LEU A 167 -1.31 -25.92 2.16
N LEU A 168 -2.53 -25.36 2.12
CA LEU A 168 -3.76 -26.14 2.27
C LEU A 168 -3.93 -27.12 1.10
N SER A 169 -3.73 -26.67 -0.13
CA SER A 169 -3.90 -27.51 -1.32
C SER A 169 -2.93 -28.70 -1.32
N THR A 170 -1.67 -28.46 -0.93
CA THR A 170 -0.66 -29.51 -0.81
C THR A 170 -0.89 -30.43 0.39
N LEU A 171 -1.35 -29.89 1.52
CA LEU A 171 -1.74 -30.66 2.70
C LEU A 171 -2.89 -31.62 2.35
N VAL A 172 -3.92 -31.13 1.66
CA VAL A 172 -5.06 -31.95 1.22
C VAL A 172 -4.61 -33.08 0.29
N ALA A 173 -3.72 -32.79 -0.66
CA ALA A 173 -3.11 -33.83 -1.51
C ALA A 173 -2.32 -34.85 -0.69
N GLY A 174 -1.61 -34.39 0.35
CA GLY A 174 -0.82 -35.27 1.22
C GLY A 174 -1.66 -36.17 2.13
N VAL A 175 -2.75 -35.65 2.71
CA VAL A 175 -3.71 -36.44 3.50
C VAL A 175 -4.36 -37.54 2.66
N ARG A 176 -4.48 -37.35 1.34
CA ARG A 176 -4.97 -38.35 0.39
C ARG A 176 -3.93 -39.39 -0.05
N GLY A 177 -2.73 -39.35 0.52
CA GLY A 177 -1.63 -40.24 0.14
C GLY A 177 -1.00 -39.94 -1.22
N LYS A 178 -1.26 -38.75 -1.80
CA LYS A 178 -0.70 -38.30 -3.09
C LYS A 178 0.32 -37.18 -2.90
N PHE A 179 1.04 -37.17 -1.78
CA PHE A 179 2.04 -36.14 -1.54
C PHE A 179 3.22 -36.33 -2.48
N ASN A 180 3.50 -35.32 -3.30
CA ASN A 180 4.75 -35.15 -4.00
C ASN A 180 5.27 -33.74 -3.70
N PRO A 181 6.54 -33.56 -3.35
CA PRO A 181 7.10 -32.22 -3.05
C PRO A 181 6.98 -31.26 -4.24
N GLU A 182 6.96 -31.79 -5.46
CA GLU A 182 6.75 -31.03 -6.70
C GLU A 182 5.37 -30.36 -6.78
N LEU A 183 4.35 -30.92 -6.12
CA LEU A 183 3.00 -30.31 -6.11
C LEU A 183 3.01 -28.93 -5.46
N LEU A 184 3.85 -28.71 -4.45
CA LEU A 184 3.97 -27.41 -3.81
C LEU A 184 4.49 -26.36 -4.78
N GLY A 185 5.57 -26.68 -5.50
CA GLY A 185 6.13 -25.82 -6.53
C GLY A 185 5.16 -25.59 -7.68
N TYR A 186 4.47 -26.63 -8.13
CA TYR A 186 3.47 -26.56 -9.19
C TYR A 186 2.28 -25.66 -8.82
N THR A 187 1.65 -25.90 -7.66
CA THR A 187 0.54 -25.08 -7.16
C THR A 187 0.98 -23.63 -6.92
N ALA A 188 2.17 -23.40 -6.37
CA ALA A 188 2.71 -22.05 -6.17
C ALA A 188 2.92 -21.33 -7.50
N THR A 189 3.47 -22.01 -8.51
CA THR A 189 3.74 -21.43 -9.83
C THR A 189 2.44 -21.06 -10.55
N ILE A 190 1.42 -21.92 -10.50
CA ILE A 190 0.10 -21.61 -11.07
C ILE A 190 -0.54 -20.43 -10.34
N ALA A 191 -0.53 -20.44 -9.00
CA ALA A 191 -1.14 -19.38 -8.21
C ALA A 191 -0.48 -18.02 -8.48
N LEU A 192 0.86 -17.98 -8.49
CA LEU A 192 1.61 -16.78 -8.82
C LEU A 192 1.39 -16.36 -10.27
N GLY A 193 1.37 -17.30 -11.22
CA GLY A 193 1.08 -17.03 -12.62
C GLY A 193 -0.30 -16.37 -12.81
N VAL A 194 -1.32 -16.88 -12.12
CA VAL A 194 -2.67 -16.29 -12.11
C VAL A 194 -2.67 -14.89 -11.52
N VAL A 195 -1.96 -14.65 -10.41
CA VAL A 195 -1.86 -13.32 -9.80
C VAL A 195 -1.13 -12.33 -10.73
N ILE A 196 -0.01 -12.74 -11.32
CA ILE A 196 0.76 -11.90 -12.26
C ILE A 196 -0.08 -11.56 -13.48
N PHE A 197 -0.72 -12.55 -14.09
CA PHE A 197 -1.59 -12.35 -15.25
C PHE A 197 -2.77 -11.42 -14.90
N GLU A 198 -3.36 -11.57 -13.72
CA GLU A 198 -4.42 -10.67 -13.25
C GLU A 198 -3.93 -9.23 -13.05
N ILE A 199 -2.74 -9.03 -12.46
CA ILE A 199 -2.15 -7.69 -12.31
C ILE A 199 -1.92 -7.03 -13.68
N ILE A 200 -1.47 -7.80 -14.67
CA ILE A 200 -1.30 -7.31 -16.04
C ILE A 200 -2.66 -6.93 -16.64
N ALA A 201 -3.67 -7.80 -16.52
CA ALA A 201 -5.02 -7.52 -17.01
C ALA A 201 -5.64 -6.26 -16.35
N LEU A 202 -5.45 -6.08 -15.05
CA LEU A 202 -5.88 -4.89 -14.31
C LEU A 202 -5.13 -3.62 -14.77
N LYS A 203 -3.82 -3.72 -15.00
CA LYS A 203 -3.03 -2.60 -15.56
C LYS A 203 -3.52 -2.19 -16.94
N VAL A 204 -3.76 -3.15 -17.83
CA VAL A 204 -4.32 -2.90 -19.16
C VAL A 204 -5.71 -2.28 -19.04
N GLY A 205 -6.58 -2.80 -18.17
CA GLY A 205 -7.91 -2.24 -17.92
C GLY A 205 -7.87 -0.80 -17.41
N CYS A 206 -6.98 -0.49 -16.45
CA CYS A 206 -6.78 0.88 -15.95
C CYS A 206 -6.24 1.82 -17.03
N TYR A 207 -5.32 1.32 -17.86
CA TYR A 207 -4.78 2.07 -19.00
C TYR A 207 -5.88 2.43 -20.01
N LEU A 208 -6.71 1.45 -20.40
CA LEU A 208 -7.84 1.67 -21.32
C LEU A 208 -8.88 2.66 -20.75
N LEU A 209 -9.07 2.66 -19.43
CA LEU A 209 -9.99 3.57 -18.75
C LEU A 209 -9.37 4.93 -18.38
N SER A 210 -8.11 5.17 -18.78
CA SER A 210 -7.33 6.37 -18.48
C SER A 210 -7.30 6.69 -16.98
N ILE A 211 -7.06 5.66 -16.16
CA ILE A 211 -6.91 5.75 -14.71
C ILE A 211 -5.42 5.66 -14.40
N SER A 212 -4.80 6.78 -14.04
CA SER A 212 -3.32 6.87 -13.92
C SER A 212 -2.80 6.98 -12.48
N SER A 213 -3.62 6.80 -11.46
CA SER A 213 -3.19 6.95 -10.07
C SER A 213 -2.54 5.66 -9.53
N GLN A 214 -1.28 5.75 -9.10
CA GLN A 214 -0.53 4.63 -8.52
C GLN A 214 -1.21 4.04 -7.28
N SER A 215 -1.79 4.88 -6.41
CA SER A 215 -2.53 4.43 -5.22
C SER A 215 -3.74 3.57 -5.58
N GLN A 216 -4.47 3.94 -6.63
CA GLN A 216 -5.64 3.21 -7.10
C GLN A 216 -5.28 1.85 -7.69
N LEU A 217 -4.13 1.73 -8.36
CA LEU A 217 -3.62 0.46 -8.83
C LEU A 217 -3.28 -0.46 -7.65
N LEU A 218 -2.60 0.05 -6.63
CA LEU A 218 -2.28 -0.72 -5.42
C LEU A 218 -3.54 -1.17 -4.67
N ASP A 219 -4.57 -0.31 -4.58
CA ASP A 219 -5.88 -0.66 -4.05
C ASP A 219 -6.51 -1.83 -4.84
N LEU A 220 -6.48 -1.77 -6.17
CA LEU A 220 -7.01 -2.83 -7.04
C LEU A 220 -6.31 -4.17 -6.83
N ILE A 221 -4.98 -4.17 -6.73
CA ILE A 221 -4.18 -5.37 -6.47
C ILE A 221 -4.49 -5.94 -5.08
N ALA A 222 -4.59 -5.08 -4.06
CA ALA A 222 -4.99 -5.51 -2.72
C ALA A 222 -6.37 -6.18 -2.74
N TYR A 223 -7.32 -5.56 -3.44
CA TYR A 223 -8.68 -6.10 -3.57
C TYR A 223 -8.74 -7.43 -4.33
N SER A 224 -7.97 -7.59 -5.42
CA SER A 224 -8.02 -8.83 -6.21
C SER A 224 -7.57 -10.07 -5.43
N GLY A 225 -6.67 -9.88 -4.47
CA GLY A 225 -6.12 -10.97 -3.67
C GLY A 225 -7.08 -11.57 -2.63
N TYR A 226 -8.18 -10.90 -2.26
CA TYR A 226 -9.13 -11.47 -1.27
C TYR A 226 -9.85 -12.74 -1.78
N LYS A 227 -9.82 -13.01 -3.09
CA LYS A 227 -10.38 -14.23 -3.68
C LYS A 227 -9.83 -15.52 -3.05
N PHE A 228 -8.57 -15.50 -2.60
CA PHE A 228 -7.95 -16.65 -1.95
C PHE A 228 -8.66 -17.05 -0.66
N VAL A 229 -9.25 -16.09 0.07
CA VAL A 229 -10.05 -16.39 1.28
C VAL A 229 -11.26 -17.27 0.93
N GLY A 230 -11.99 -16.94 -0.14
CA GLY A 230 -13.12 -17.73 -0.62
C GLY A 230 -12.70 -19.11 -1.14
N ILE A 231 -11.58 -19.19 -1.87
CA ILE A 231 -11.03 -20.45 -2.39
C ILE A 231 -10.63 -21.37 -1.22
N ILE A 232 -9.92 -20.86 -0.22
CA ILE A 232 -9.51 -21.62 0.97
C ILE A 232 -10.73 -22.21 1.68
N VAL A 233 -11.76 -21.39 1.93
CA VAL A 233 -12.99 -21.86 2.60
C VAL A 233 -13.69 -22.93 1.77
N THR A 234 -13.73 -22.76 0.45
CA THR A 234 -14.32 -23.77 -0.45
C THR A 234 -13.58 -25.09 -0.39
N ILE A 235 -12.24 -25.08 -0.49
CA ILE A 235 -11.43 -26.29 -0.39
C ILE A 235 -11.62 -26.93 0.99
N ALA A 236 -11.45 -26.17 2.07
CA ALA A 236 -11.55 -26.71 3.43
C ALA A 236 -12.92 -27.37 3.70
N ILE A 237 -14.03 -26.71 3.37
CA ILE A 237 -15.36 -27.27 3.62
C ILE A 237 -15.64 -28.45 2.69
N ALA A 238 -15.27 -28.36 1.40
CA ALA A 238 -15.49 -29.46 0.47
C ALA A 238 -14.72 -30.72 0.88
N GLU A 239 -13.49 -30.58 1.37
CA GLU A 239 -12.70 -31.70 1.87
C GLU A 239 -13.30 -32.36 3.11
N ILE A 240 -13.73 -31.55 4.09
CA ILE A 240 -14.34 -32.06 5.33
C ILE A 240 -15.65 -32.80 5.03
N VAL A 241 -16.50 -32.25 4.15
CA VAL A 241 -17.85 -32.79 3.93
C VAL A 241 -17.86 -33.92 2.89
N ASN A 242 -17.03 -33.87 1.84
CA ASN A 242 -17.00 -34.90 0.81
C ASN A 242 -16.05 -36.07 1.14
N GLY A 243 -15.41 -36.07 2.31
CA GLY A 243 -14.55 -37.16 2.77
C GLY A 243 -13.40 -37.48 1.80
N GLY A 244 -12.80 -36.45 1.21
CA GLY A 244 -11.65 -36.62 0.30
C GLY A 244 -11.96 -36.97 -1.15
N LYS A 245 -13.23 -36.94 -1.58
CA LYS A 245 -13.62 -37.15 -3.01
C LYS A 245 -13.42 -35.91 -3.91
N GLY A 246 -12.78 -34.86 -3.42
CA GLY A 246 -12.54 -33.62 -4.16
C GLY A 246 -13.60 -32.55 -3.94
N THR A 247 -13.42 -31.44 -4.65
CA THR A 247 -14.36 -30.30 -4.69
C THR A 247 -15.64 -30.60 -5.50
N GLY A 248 -15.72 -31.77 -6.14
CA GLY A 248 -16.78 -32.19 -7.07
C GLY A 248 -18.05 -32.77 -6.45
N GLY A 249 -18.61 -32.14 -5.41
CA GLY A 249 -19.87 -32.52 -4.79
C GLY A 249 -20.89 -31.38 -4.76
N TRP A 250 -22.17 -31.69 -4.49
CA TRP A 250 -23.22 -30.67 -4.34
C TRP A 250 -22.85 -29.61 -3.28
N VAL A 251 -22.26 -30.03 -2.17
CA VAL A 251 -21.82 -29.13 -1.10
C VAL A 251 -20.64 -28.27 -1.57
N GLY A 252 -19.66 -28.86 -2.25
CA GLY A 252 -18.52 -28.11 -2.79
C GLY A 252 -18.95 -27.04 -3.80
N TRP A 253 -19.89 -27.37 -4.69
CA TRP A 253 -20.47 -26.42 -5.63
C TRP A 253 -21.29 -25.32 -4.95
N LEU A 254 -22.08 -25.65 -3.92
CA LEU A 254 -22.85 -24.67 -3.16
C LEU A 254 -21.93 -23.68 -2.45
N VAL A 255 -20.90 -24.17 -1.74
CA VAL A 255 -19.92 -23.34 -1.05
C VAL A 255 -19.10 -22.51 -2.05
N PHE A 256 -18.72 -23.08 -3.18
CA PHE A 256 -18.03 -22.35 -4.25
C PHE A 256 -18.88 -21.20 -4.79
N ILE A 257 -20.14 -21.47 -5.15
CA ILE A 257 -21.06 -20.42 -5.63
C ILE A 257 -21.23 -19.33 -4.55
N TYR A 258 -21.41 -19.73 -3.30
CA TYR A 258 -21.56 -18.80 -2.19
C TYR A 258 -20.33 -17.88 -2.03
N THR A 259 -19.14 -18.46 -1.94
CA THR A 259 -17.89 -17.70 -1.72
C THR A 259 -17.53 -16.86 -2.95
N PHE A 260 -17.80 -17.34 -4.16
CA PHE A 260 -17.67 -16.58 -5.40
C PHE A 260 -18.59 -15.35 -5.40
N LEU A 261 -19.88 -15.53 -5.08
CA LEU A 261 -20.83 -14.41 -5.03
C LEU A 261 -20.47 -13.42 -3.92
N ALA A 262 -20.04 -13.90 -2.76
CA ALA A 262 -19.53 -13.06 -1.69
C ALA A 262 -18.32 -12.23 -2.15
N ASN A 263 -17.30 -12.86 -2.73
CA ASN A 263 -16.12 -12.16 -3.24
C ASN A 263 -16.49 -11.12 -4.33
N SER A 264 -17.38 -11.49 -5.27
CA SER A 264 -17.84 -10.62 -6.34
C SER A 264 -18.57 -9.38 -5.81
N LEU A 265 -19.48 -9.58 -4.84
CA LEU A 265 -20.20 -8.48 -4.18
C LEU A 265 -19.26 -7.59 -3.36
N PHE A 266 -18.32 -8.18 -2.63
CA PHE A 266 -17.30 -7.47 -1.88
C PHE A 266 -16.44 -6.58 -2.78
N LEU A 267 -15.95 -7.12 -3.90
CA LEU A 267 -15.19 -6.38 -4.90
C LEU A 267 -16.02 -5.25 -5.50
N MET A 268 -17.23 -5.54 -5.94
CA MET A 268 -18.13 -4.56 -6.56
C MET A 268 -18.41 -3.39 -5.60
N ARG A 269 -18.66 -3.68 -4.32
CA ARG A 269 -18.95 -2.64 -3.31
C ARG A 269 -17.70 -1.85 -2.92
N SER A 270 -16.57 -2.51 -2.72
CA SER A 270 -15.34 -1.87 -2.25
C SER A 270 -14.68 -1.02 -3.35
N LEU A 271 -14.64 -1.54 -4.58
CA LEU A 271 -13.98 -0.87 -5.71
C LEU A 271 -14.83 0.24 -6.34
N LYS A 272 -16.15 0.23 -6.13
CA LYS A 272 -17.02 1.33 -6.58
C LYS A 272 -16.49 2.68 -6.10
N TYR A 273 -16.12 2.79 -4.83
CA TYR A 273 -15.62 4.05 -4.24
C TYR A 273 -14.19 4.40 -4.65
N VAL A 274 -13.42 3.42 -5.14
CA VAL A 274 -12.05 3.62 -5.62
C VAL A 274 -12.05 4.10 -7.08
N LEU A 275 -12.90 3.52 -7.93
CA LEU A 275 -12.98 3.83 -9.37
C LEU A 275 -13.84 5.06 -9.67
N LEU A 276 -14.72 5.43 -8.73
CA LEU A 276 -15.65 6.53 -8.84
C LEU A 276 -15.45 7.47 -7.64
N PRO A 277 -14.44 8.35 -7.66
CA PRO A 277 -14.36 9.42 -6.67
C PRO A 277 -15.67 10.20 -6.73
N GLU A 278 -16.37 10.30 -5.60
CA GLU A 278 -17.45 11.28 -5.50
C GLU A 278 -16.79 12.65 -5.55
N THR A 279 -16.88 13.34 -6.70
CA THR A 279 -16.67 14.78 -6.73
C THR A 279 -17.78 15.42 -5.91
N ALA A 280 -17.59 15.46 -4.60
CA ALA A 280 -18.24 16.45 -3.77
C ALA A 280 -17.84 17.82 -4.33
N THR A 281 -18.82 18.70 -4.51
CA THR A 281 -18.70 20.11 -4.92
C THR A 281 -18.11 20.37 -6.32
N ASN A 282 -18.98 20.50 -7.32
CA ASN A 282 -19.00 21.72 -8.14
C ASN A 282 -20.32 21.84 -8.94
N SER A 283 -21.10 22.81 -8.49
CA SER A 283 -22.21 23.49 -9.15
C SER A 283 -21.83 24.00 -10.56
N GLY A 284 -22.73 23.79 -11.55
CA GLY A 284 -22.98 24.79 -12.59
C GLY A 284 -22.27 24.70 -13.96
N GLY A 285 -21.69 23.58 -14.40
CA GLY A 285 -21.07 23.48 -15.74
C GLY A 285 -21.79 22.54 -16.74
N PRO A 286 -21.93 22.89 -18.04
CA PRO A 286 -22.59 22.08 -19.06
C PRO A 286 -21.69 20.95 -19.61
N MET A 287 -21.09 20.15 -18.71
CA MET A 287 -20.15 19.07 -19.04
C MET A 287 -20.50 17.80 -18.25
N GLN A 288 -21.77 17.41 -18.26
CA GLN A 288 -22.27 16.26 -17.49
C GLN A 288 -22.28 14.94 -18.28
N THR A 289 -22.27 14.97 -19.61
CA THR A 289 -22.41 13.78 -20.46
C THR A 289 -21.12 12.93 -20.49
N ASP A 290 -19.95 13.53 -20.73
CA ASP A 290 -18.67 12.79 -20.79
C ASP A 290 -18.31 12.12 -19.46
N THR A 291 -18.62 12.78 -18.34
CA THR A 291 -18.39 12.24 -17.00
C THR A 291 -19.31 11.05 -16.72
N ARG A 292 -20.59 11.09 -17.14
CA ARG A 292 -21.54 9.98 -16.97
C ARG A 292 -21.19 8.77 -17.83
N VAL A 293 -20.75 8.98 -19.08
CA VAL A 293 -20.33 7.89 -19.98
C VAL A 293 -19.09 7.19 -19.42
N LYS A 294 -18.07 7.93 -19.00
CA LYS A 294 -16.87 7.37 -18.35
C LYS A 294 -17.22 6.64 -17.04
N ARG A 295 -18.14 7.19 -16.25
CA ARG A 295 -18.65 6.57 -15.02
C ARG A 295 -19.29 5.20 -15.31
N ASN A 296 -20.10 5.13 -16.36
CA ASN A 296 -20.78 3.91 -16.77
C ASN A 296 -19.77 2.86 -17.27
N GLN A 297 -18.81 3.25 -18.12
CA GLN A 297 -17.75 2.36 -18.61
C GLN A 297 -16.91 1.76 -17.47
N ARG A 298 -16.51 2.58 -16.49
CA ARG A 298 -15.77 2.10 -15.29
C ARG A 298 -16.59 1.12 -14.46
N THR A 299 -17.89 1.36 -14.34
CA THR A 299 -18.82 0.47 -13.62
C THR A 299 -19.00 -0.85 -14.36
N GLN A 300 -19.13 -0.81 -15.69
CA GLN A 300 -19.22 -2.01 -16.54
C GLN A 300 -17.92 -2.82 -16.50
N PHE A 301 -16.76 -2.17 -16.59
CA PHE A 301 -15.46 -2.83 -16.41
C PHE A 301 -15.36 -3.50 -15.05
N LEU A 302 -15.75 -2.79 -13.97
CA LEU A 302 -15.74 -3.34 -12.63
C LEU A 302 -16.66 -4.57 -12.51
N PHE A 303 -17.86 -4.51 -13.09
CA PHE A 303 -18.79 -5.63 -13.09
C PHE A 303 -18.21 -6.83 -13.86
N PHE A 304 -17.71 -6.60 -15.07
CA PHE A 304 -17.06 -7.63 -15.89
C PHE A 304 -15.89 -8.30 -15.14
N TYR A 305 -15.02 -7.48 -14.53
CA TYR A 305 -13.89 -7.96 -13.77
C TYR A 305 -14.33 -8.75 -12.53
N SER A 306 -15.20 -8.17 -11.69
CA SER A 306 -15.61 -8.78 -10.42
C SER A 306 -16.42 -10.06 -10.58
N TYR A 307 -17.21 -10.21 -11.65
CA TYR A 307 -18.03 -11.40 -11.86
C TYR A 307 -17.40 -12.40 -12.83
N LEU A 308 -16.99 -11.99 -14.04
CA LEU A 308 -16.55 -12.96 -15.06
C LEU A 308 -15.08 -13.36 -14.89
N VAL A 309 -14.20 -12.37 -14.73
CA VAL A 309 -12.76 -12.64 -14.59
C VAL A 309 -12.47 -13.35 -13.26
N GLN A 310 -13.11 -12.93 -12.17
CA GLN A 310 -12.98 -13.62 -10.88
C GLN A 310 -13.56 -15.02 -10.89
N LEU A 311 -14.70 -15.26 -11.55
CA LEU A 311 -15.24 -16.62 -11.66
C LEU A 311 -14.24 -17.54 -12.34
N PHE A 312 -13.66 -17.10 -13.45
CA PHE A 312 -12.67 -17.88 -14.20
C PHE A 312 -11.45 -18.22 -13.33
N PHE A 313 -10.84 -17.24 -12.66
CA PHE A 313 -9.67 -17.51 -11.82
C PHE A 313 -9.98 -18.31 -10.56
N MET A 314 -11.09 -18.04 -9.87
CA MET A 314 -11.49 -18.82 -8.70
C MET A 314 -11.78 -20.26 -9.09
N TRP A 315 -12.46 -20.48 -10.21
CA TRP A 315 -12.74 -21.82 -10.72
C TRP A 315 -11.46 -22.57 -11.08
N LEU A 316 -10.52 -21.91 -11.78
CA LEU A 316 -9.22 -22.48 -12.12
C LEU A 316 -8.42 -22.88 -10.87
N LEU A 317 -8.39 -22.02 -9.84
CA LEU A 317 -7.64 -22.27 -8.60
C LEU A 317 -8.34 -23.26 -7.65
N THR A 318 -9.64 -23.51 -7.80
CA THR A 318 -10.36 -24.47 -6.95
C THR A 318 -10.24 -25.91 -7.47
N ARG A 319 -9.64 -26.10 -8.65
CA ARG A 319 -9.40 -27.41 -9.27
C ARG A 319 -7.90 -27.71 -9.26
N PRO A 320 -7.38 -28.35 -8.19
CA PRO A 320 -5.99 -28.79 -8.14
C PRO A 320 -5.71 -29.95 -9.10
#